data_AF-A0A0A8WL15-F1
#
_entry.id   AF-A0A0A8WL15-F1
#
_cell.length_a   1.000
_cell.length_b   1.000
_cell.length_c   1.000
_cell.angle_alpha   90.00
_cell.angle_beta   90.00
_cell.angle_gamma   90.00
#
_symmetry.space_group_name_H-M   'P 1'
#
loop_
_entity.id
_entity.type
_entity.pdbx_description
1 polymer ?
#
loop_
_entity_poly.entity_id
_entity_poly.type
_entity_poly.pdbx_seq_one_letter_code
_entity_poly.pdbx_strand_id
1 'polypeptide(L)'
;MPLIIALILTFTAGLMVRLKGKSQPLAWLLSSLVIPIFVLFDAFILPYRGGGASMWPIALVIESFVGSLVGGLGVVAASYYLKKKENSQPDA
;
A
#
# COMPACT_ATOMS: atom_id res chain seq x y z
N MET A 1 -12.51 2.88 11.20
CA MET A 1 -11.23 2.69 11.95
C MET A 1 -10.22 1.81 11.20
N PRO A 2 -10.53 0.59 10.70
CA PRO A 2 -9.51 -0.28 10.08
C PRO A 2 -8.92 0.28 8.77
N LEU A 3 -9.73 0.98 7.96
CA LEU A 3 -9.35 1.43 6.62
C LEU A 3 -8.23 2.49 6.62
N ILE A 4 -8.26 3.45 7.56
CA ILE A 4 -7.21 4.48 7.67
C ILE A 4 -5.86 3.86 8.02
N ILE A 5 -5.85 2.88 8.93
CA ILE A 5 -4.64 2.17 9.32
C ILE A 5 -4.08 1.39 8.13
N ALA A 6 -4.96 0.70 7.37
CA ALA A 6 -4.57 -0.03 6.17
C ALA A 6 -3.98 0.88 5.09
N LEU A 7 -4.50 2.11 4.92
CA LEU A 7 -3.97 3.11 3.99
C LEU A 7 -2.60 3.67 4.42
N ILE A 8 -2.40 3.89 5.72
CA ILE A 8 -1.08 4.31 6.24
C ILE A 8 -0.06 3.18 6.03
N LEU A 9 -0.46 1.92 6.24
CA LEU A 9 0.38 0.75 6.02
C LEU A 9 0.73 0.54 4.54
N THR A 10 -0.21 0.70 3.61
CA THR A 10 0.10 0.60 2.16
C THR A 10 1.05 1.70 1.71
N PHE A 11 0.85 2.93 2.18
CA PHE A 11 1.74 4.05 1.88
C PHE A 11 3.16 3.80 2.41
N THR A 12 3.28 3.41 3.68
CA THR A 12 4.58 3.13 4.30
C THR A 12 5.27 1.90 3.71
N ALA A 13 4.53 0.86 3.34
CA ALA A 13 5.06 -0.29 2.62
C ALA A 13 5.62 0.11 1.24
N GLY A 14 4.87 0.88 0.45
CA GLY A 14 5.34 1.38 -0.85
C GLY A 14 6.60 2.25 -0.71
N LEU A 15 6.64 3.11 0.31
CA LEU A 15 7.78 3.95 0.62
C LEU A 15 9.01 3.12 1.04
N MET A 16 8.87 2.20 1.98
CA MET A 16 9.98 1.34 2.45
C MET A 16 10.52 0.44 1.33
N VAL A 17 9.64 -0.18 0.53
CA VAL A 17 10.06 -1.08 -0.54
C VAL A 17 10.84 -0.33 -1.61
N ARG A 18 10.44 0.91 -1.93
CA ARG A 18 11.17 1.76 -2.87
C ARG A 18 12.50 2.25 -2.28
N LEU A 19 12.54 2.63 -1.00
CA LEU A 19 13.79 3.00 -0.31
C LEU A 19 14.80 1.85 -0.23
N LYS A 20 14.35 0.60 -0.19
CA LYS A 20 15.21 -0.60 -0.27
C LYS A 20 15.82 -0.85 -1.66
N GLY A 21 15.64 0.06 -2.61
CA GLY A 21 16.25 -0.02 -3.94
C GLY A 21 15.52 -0.96 -4.92
N LYS A 22 14.30 -1.43 -4.59
CA LYS A 22 13.51 -2.21 -5.55
C LYS A 22 13.00 -1.33 -6.70
N SER A 23 12.83 -1.96 -7.86
CA SER A 23 12.26 -1.33 -9.06
C SER A 23 10.85 -0.78 -8.78
N GLN A 24 10.54 0.39 -9.35
CA GLN A 24 9.23 1.07 -9.18
C GLN A 24 8.01 0.16 -9.39
N PRO A 25 7.92 -0.65 -10.47
CA PRO A 25 6.75 -1.50 -10.67
C PRO A 25 6.61 -2.58 -9.59
N LEU A 26 7.73 -3.11 -9.09
CA LEU A 26 7.74 -4.16 -8.07
C LEU A 26 7.39 -3.58 -6.69
N ALA A 27 7.86 -2.36 -6.40
CA ALA A 27 7.47 -1.64 -5.18
C ALA A 27 5.97 -1.31 -5.16
N TRP A 28 5.42 -0.93 -6.32
CA TRP A 28 4.00 -0.66 -6.45
C TRP A 28 3.15 -1.93 -6.29
N LEU A 29 3.51 -3.02 -6.98
CA LEU A 29 2.86 -4.33 -6.82
C LEU A 29 2.86 -4.83 -5.37
N LEU A 30 3.98 -4.68 -4.66
CA LEU A 30 4.07 -5.08 -3.25
C LEU A 30 3.19 -4.22 -2.36
N SER A 31 3.09 -2.91 -2.63
CA SER A 31 2.22 -2.02 -1.86
C SER A 31 0.73 -2.27 -2.12
N SER A 32 0.35 -2.65 -3.35
CA SER A 32 -1.05 -2.91 -3.71
C SER A 32 -1.59 -4.20 -3.11
N LEU A 33 -0.72 -5.14 -2.71
CA LEU A 33 -1.11 -6.39 -2.04
C LEU A 33 -1.50 -6.22 -0.58
N VAL A 34 -1.14 -5.11 0.06
CA VAL A 34 -1.38 -4.90 1.50
C VAL A 34 -2.88 -4.80 1.82
N ILE A 35 -3.67 -4.07 1.02
CA ILE A 35 -5.14 -4.00 1.21
C ILE A 35 -5.82 -5.36 0.98
N PRO A 36 -5.59 -6.08 -0.14
CA PRO A 36 -6.18 -7.39 -0.35
C PRO A 36 -5.94 -8.36 0.81
N ILE A 37 -4.71 -8.40 1.32
CA ILE A 37 -4.33 -9.24 2.46
C ILE A 37 -5.11 -8.82 3.71
N PHE A 38 -5.25 -7.51 3.94
CA PHE A 38 -5.97 -6.97 5.09
C PHE A 38 -7.48 -7.24 5.01
N VAL A 39 -8.10 -7.09 3.83
CA VAL A 39 -9.52 -7.40 3.60
C VAL A 39 -9.79 -8.89 3.80
N LEU A 40 -8.92 -9.77 3.30
CA LEU A 40 -9.02 -11.21 3.53
C LEU A 40 -8.82 -11.55 5.02
N PHE A 41 -7.89 -10.89 5.70
CA PHE A 41 -7.68 -11.08 7.13
C PHE A 41 -8.93 -10.69 7.94
N ASP A 42 -9.53 -9.54 7.64
CA ASP A 42 -10.77 -9.10 8.28
C ASP A 42 -11.94 -10.05 8.00
N ALA A 43 -12.05 -10.55 6.77
CA ALA A 43 -13.13 -11.44 6.36
C ALA A 43 -13.05 -12.86 6.96
N PHE A 44 -11.83 -13.40 7.15
CA PHE A 44 -11.64 -14.81 7.52
C PHE A 44 -11.08 -15.03 8.93
N ILE A 45 -10.44 -14.04 9.55
CA ILE A 45 -9.73 -14.21 10.83
C ILE A 45 -10.41 -13.44 11.97
N LEU A 46 -11.00 -12.27 11.70
CA LEU A 46 -11.76 -11.56 12.72
C LEU A 46 -13.17 -12.16 12.90
N PRO A 47 -13.66 -12.26 14.15
CA PRO A 47 -15.02 -12.74 14.40
C PRO A 47 -16.03 -11.82 13.71
N TYR A 48 -16.87 -12.40 12.86
CA TYR A 48 -17.82 -11.73 11.99
C TYR A 48 -18.67 -10.69 12.75
N ARG A 49 -18.54 -9.41 12.40
CA ARG A 49 -19.17 -8.29 13.14
C ARG A 49 -20.40 -7.66 12.47
N GLY A 50 -20.85 -8.13 11.29
CA GLY A 50 -21.90 -7.46 10.52
C GLY A 50 -22.91 -8.43 9.91
N GLY A 51 -24.21 -8.22 10.17
CA GLY A 51 -25.29 -9.08 9.68
C GLY A 51 -25.57 -8.92 8.18
N GLY A 52 -25.78 -10.05 7.51
CA GLY A 52 -26.44 -10.15 6.20
C GLY A 52 -25.58 -9.71 5.00
N ALA A 53 -25.07 -10.69 4.26
CA ALA A 53 -24.30 -10.61 3.02
C ALA A 53 -22.82 -10.22 3.14
N SER A 54 -21.96 -11.16 2.76
CA SER A 54 -20.51 -11.05 2.66
C SER A 54 -20.10 -10.02 1.59
N MET A 55 -19.94 -8.75 1.97
CA MET A 55 -19.50 -7.65 1.09
C MET A 55 -17.98 -7.62 0.79
N TRP A 56 -17.21 -8.57 1.33
CA TRP A 56 -15.75 -8.64 1.17
C TRP A 56 -15.26 -8.68 -0.30
N PRO A 57 -15.97 -9.26 -1.29
CA PRO A 57 -15.50 -9.22 -2.69
C PRO A 57 -15.54 -7.81 -3.27
N ILE A 58 -16.54 -7.01 -2.90
CA ILE A 58 -16.69 -5.63 -3.35
C ILE A 58 -15.66 -4.75 -2.64
N ALA A 59 -15.46 -4.97 -1.34
CA ALA A 59 -14.39 -4.31 -0.58
C ALA A 59 -13.01 -4.62 -1.18
N LEU A 60 -12.76 -5.86 -1.60
CA LEU A 60 -11.53 -6.23 -2.31
C LEU A 60 -11.31 -5.38 -3.56
N VAL A 61 -12.32 -5.20 -4.41
CA VAL A 61 -12.13 -4.44 -5.66
C VAL A 61 -11.95 -2.95 -5.38
N ILE A 62 -12.84 -2.35 -4.58
CA ILE A 62 -12.86 -0.90 -4.35
C ILE A 62 -11.67 -0.49 -3.47
N GLU A 63 -11.47 -1.17 -2.34
CA GLU A 63 -10.41 -0.80 -1.41
C GLU A 63 -9.03 -1.11 -1.98
N SER A 64 -8.86 -2.18 -2.77
CA SER A 64 -7.57 -2.44 -3.42
C SER A 64 -7.25 -1.41 -4.50
N PHE A 65 -8.25 -0.88 -5.20
CA PHE A 65 -8.04 0.22 -6.14
C PHE A 65 -7.54 1.48 -5.41
N VAL A 66 -8.21 1.87 -4.34
CA VAL A 66 -7.81 3.02 -3.50
C VAL A 66 -6.44 2.77 -2.87
N GLY A 67 -6.19 1.56 -2.36
CA GLY A 67 -4.91 1.15 -1.78
C GLY A 67 -3.76 1.17 -2.77
N SER A 68 -4.01 0.78 -4.02
CA SER A 68 -3.03 0.86 -5.10
C SER A 68 -2.65 2.30 -5.43
N LEU A 69 -3.62 3.22 -5.46
CA LEU A 69 -3.34 4.66 -5.66
C LEU A 69 -2.49 5.22 -4.51
N VAL A 70 -2.84 4.88 -3.26
CA VAL A 70 -2.12 5.35 -2.07
C VAL A 70 -0.72 4.74 -1.96
N GLY A 71 -0.56 3.44 -2.25
CA GLY A 71 0.73 2.78 -2.34
C GLY A 71 1.61 3.37 -3.43
N GLY A 72 1.01 3.67 -4.59
CA GLY A 72 1.66 4.37 -5.70
C GLY A 72 2.18 5.76 -5.30
N LEU A 73 1.40 6.55 -4.56
CA LEU A 73 1.84 7.82 -4.00
C LEU A 73 3.06 7.65 -3.08
N GLY A 74 3.09 6.60 -2.26
CA GLY A 74 4.25 6.27 -1.42
C GLY A 74 5.51 5.96 -2.23
N VAL A 75 5.38 5.20 -3.32
CA VAL A 75 6.48 4.89 -4.25
C VAL A 75 6.98 6.14 -4.99
N VAL A 76 6.07 7.03 -5.41
CA VAL A 76 6.42 8.29 -6.07
C VAL A 76 7.14 9.23 -5.10
N ALA A 77 6.61 9.38 -3.87
CA ALA A 77 7.25 10.18 -2.82
C ALA A 77 8.67 9.67 -2.50
N ALA A 78 8.86 8.35 -2.36
CA ALA A 78 10.15 7.74 -2.16
C ALA A 78 11.10 7.95 -3.35
N SER A 79 10.59 7.88 -4.58
CA SER A 79 11.38 8.12 -5.79
C SER A 79 11.85 9.59 -5.87
N TYR A 80 10.97 10.54 -5.52
CA TYR A 80 11.34 11.95 -5.45
C TYR A 80 12.39 12.22 -4.37
N TYR A 81 12.25 11.58 -3.21
CA TYR A 81 13.23 11.66 -2.12
C TYR A 81 14.60 11.11 -2.52
N LEU A 82 14.64 9.92 -3.15
CA LEU A 82 15.89 9.32 -3.64
C LEU A 82 16.56 10.19 -4.71
N LYS A 83 15.79 10.70 -5.68
CA LYS A 83 16.31 11.60 -6.73
C LYS A 83 16.86 12.91 -6.15
N LYS A 84 16.20 13.47 -5.14
CA LYS A 84 16.68 14.67 -4.45
C LYS A 84 17.99 14.39 -3.70
N LYS A 85 18.11 13.21 -3.07
CA LYS A 85 19.33 12.80 -2.37
C LYS A 85 20.51 12.63 -3.33
N GLU A 86 20.28 11.99 -4.48
CA GLU A 86 21.28 11.84 -5.55
C GLU A 86 21.77 13.20 -6.06
N ASN A 87 20.86 14.13 -6.39
CA ASN A 87 21.23 15.48 -6.82
C ASN A 87 21.92 16.34 -5.74
N SER A 88 21.79 15.99 -4.46
CA SER A 88 22.40 16.74 -3.34
C SER A 88 23.77 16.21 -2.96
N GLN A 89 24.20 15.08 -3.54
CA GLN A 89 25.51 14.50 -3.37
C GLN A 89 26.24 14.65 -4.71
N PRO A 90 26.77 15.84 -5.04
CA PRO A 90 27.59 16.00 -6.23
C PRO A 90 28.79 15.06 -6.10
N ASP A 91 29.01 14.26 -7.13
CA ASP A 91 30.17 13.38 -7.26
C ASP A 91 31.43 14.18 -6.91
N ALA A 92 32.08 13.79 -5.81
CA ALA A 92 33.35 14.34 -5.35
C ALA A 92 34.51 13.65 -6.05
#